data_AF-A0A7I7SQX4-F1
#
_entry.id   AF-A0A7I7SQX4-F1
#
_cell.length_a   1.000
_cell.length_b   1.000
_cell.length_c   1.000
_cell.angle_alpha   90.00
_cell.angle_beta   90.00
_cell.angle_gamma   90.00
#
_symmetry.space_group_name_H-M   'P 1'
#
loop_
_entity.id
_entity.type
_entity.pdbx_description
1 polymer ?
#
loop_
_entity_poly.entity_id
_entity_poly.type
_entity_poly.pdbx_seq_one_letter_code
_entity_poly.pdbx_strand_id
1 'polypeptide(L)'
;MFLVALGLALGAYGVVLVADNSSQVIVRIVVWALIGVLLHDAVFAPVCVALGFAARRILPHRWWTPVLVAALMTVVLVLLAIPVYDKPGVRLDNLSVLDRNYEAGFWIALGVVWGSALLYLVGDRVLPVGQDEVVERQSADDVQGQPPTLGPDGQQSAGGGEPHLER
;
A
#
# COMPACT_ATOMS: atom_id res chain seq x y z
N MET A 1 16.07 -11.51 17.45
CA MET A 1 16.43 -11.64 18.88
C MET A 1 16.29 -10.32 19.62
N PHE A 2 17.02 -9.26 19.23
CA PHE A 2 16.91 -7.94 19.89
C PHE A 2 15.48 -7.38 19.94
N LEU A 3 14.76 -7.36 18.82
CA LEU A 3 13.37 -6.88 18.76
C LEU A 3 12.42 -7.66 19.68
N VAL A 4 12.65 -8.97 19.80
CA VAL A 4 11.84 -9.84 20.67
C VAL A 4 12.11 -9.52 22.13
N ALA A 5 13.40 -9.42 22.52
CA ALA A 5 13.78 -9.06 23.88
C ALA A 5 13.30 -7.66 24.26
N LEU A 6 13.44 -6.69 23.36
CA LEU A 6 12.96 -5.32 23.54
C LEU A 6 11.44 -5.28 23.68
N GLY A 7 10.71 -6.01 22.83
CA GLY A 7 9.25 -6.11 22.91
C GLY A 7 8.78 -6.74 24.23
N LEU A 8 9.43 -7.80 24.69
CA LEU A 8 9.15 -8.42 25.99
C LEU A 8 9.44 -7.47 27.16
N ALA A 9 10.56 -6.74 27.13
CA ALA A 9 10.90 -5.77 28.16
C ALA A 9 9.87 -4.62 28.22
N LEU A 10 9.48 -4.07 27.06
CA LEU A 10 8.45 -3.04 26.96
C LEU A 10 7.08 -3.54 27.42
N GLY A 11 6.70 -4.76 27.02
CA GLY A 11 5.45 -5.39 27.44
C GLY A 11 5.38 -5.61 28.95
N ALA A 12 6.44 -6.17 29.54
CA ALA A 12 6.53 -6.37 30.98
C ALA A 12 6.47 -5.04 31.74
N TYR A 13 7.19 -4.01 31.25
CA TYR A 13 7.14 -2.67 31.82
C TYR A 13 5.74 -2.06 31.79
N GLY A 14 5.04 -2.21 30.66
CA GLY A 14 3.64 -1.76 30.53
C GLY A 14 2.71 -2.48 31.51
N VAL A 15 2.87 -3.80 31.71
CA VAL A 15 2.08 -4.56 32.69
C VAL A 15 2.30 -4.04 34.11
N VAL A 16 3.55 -3.77 34.49
CA VAL A 16 3.86 -3.17 35.81
C VAL A 16 3.16 -1.82 35.96
N LEU A 17 3.23 -0.97 34.94
CA LEU A 17 2.58 0.35 34.96
C LEU A 17 1.05 0.27 35.08
N VAL A 18 0.42 -0.72 34.45
CA VAL A 18 -1.02 -0.94 34.56
C VAL A 18 -1.39 -1.52 35.94
N ALA A 19 -0.55 -2.40 36.49
CA ALA A 19 -0.80 -3.06 37.77
C ALA A 19 -0.85 -2.10 38.96
N ASP A 20 -0.18 -0.95 38.88
CA ASP A 20 -0.22 0.10 39.90
C ASP A 20 -1.58 0.84 39.96
N ASN A 21 -2.49 0.60 39.00
CA ASN A 21 -3.81 1.24 38.97
C ASN A 21 -4.84 0.47 39.81
N SER A 22 -5.89 1.19 40.23
CA SER A 22 -7.03 0.54 40.91
C SER A 22 -7.71 -0.51 40.02
N SER A 23 -8.31 -1.53 40.63
CA SER A 23 -9.01 -2.62 39.91
C SER A 23 -10.08 -2.11 38.95
N GLN A 24 -10.81 -1.05 39.31
CA GLN A 24 -11.80 -0.43 38.42
C GLN A 24 -11.18 0.17 37.16
N VAL A 25 -10.00 0.79 37.27
CA VAL A 25 -9.27 1.36 36.12
C VAL A 25 -8.76 0.24 35.21
N ILE A 26 -8.21 -0.83 35.78
CA ILE A 26 -7.75 -1.98 35.01
C ILE A 26 -8.90 -2.61 34.23
N VAL A 27 -10.05 -2.83 34.87
CA VAL A 27 -11.25 -3.36 34.19
C VAL A 27 -11.68 -2.44 33.05
N ARG A 28 -11.68 -1.11 33.24
CA ARG A 28 -12.02 -0.15 32.17
C ARG A 28 -11.04 -0.22 31.01
N ILE A 29 -9.74 -0.33 31.27
CA ILE A 29 -8.70 -0.46 30.23
C ILE A 29 -8.94 -1.75 29.44
N VAL A 30 -9.15 -2.88 30.13
CA VAL A 30 -9.38 -4.18 29.48
C VAL A 30 -10.67 -4.16 28.66
N VAL A 31 -11.77 -3.65 29.22
CA VAL A 31 -13.05 -3.53 28.51
C VAL A 31 -12.91 -2.63 27.28
N TRP A 32 -12.27 -1.47 27.42
CA TRP A 32 -12.04 -0.56 26.30
C TRP A 32 -11.16 -1.19 25.22
N ALA A 33 -10.08 -1.89 25.62
CA ALA A 33 -9.19 -2.57 24.68
C ALA A 33 -9.92 -3.70 23.93
N LEU A 34 -10.70 -4.53 24.63
CA LEU A 34 -11.45 -5.63 24.03
C LEU A 34 -12.56 -5.12 23.10
N ILE A 35 -13.38 -4.17 23.57
CA ILE A 35 -14.46 -3.59 22.77
C ILE A 35 -13.85 -2.83 21.59
N GLY A 36 -12.78 -2.08 21.79
CA GLY A 36 -12.07 -1.34 20.75
C GLY A 36 -11.55 -2.26 19.64
N VAL A 37 -10.87 -3.35 20.01
CA VAL A 37 -10.38 -4.35 19.03
C VAL A 37 -11.54 -5.05 18.33
N LEU A 38 -12.56 -5.50 19.08
CA LEU A 38 -13.69 -6.20 18.50
C LEU A 38 -14.45 -5.30 17.52
N LEU A 39 -14.73 -4.06 17.91
CA LEU A 39 -15.42 -3.08 17.06
C LEU A 39 -14.54 -2.72 15.86
N HIS A 40 -13.24 -2.54 16.06
CA HIS A 40 -12.30 -2.28 14.98
C HIS A 40 -12.34 -3.41 13.96
N ASP A 41 -12.13 -4.66 14.37
CA ASP A 41 -12.06 -5.78 13.43
C ASP A 41 -13.43 -6.08 12.80
N ALA A 42 -14.51 -5.99 13.57
CA ALA A 42 -15.86 -6.19 13.06
C ALA A 42 -16.30 -5.10 12.09
N VAL A 43 -15.71 -3.90 12.10
CA VAL A 43 -16.04 -2.81 11.17
C VAL A 43 -15.02 -2.70 10.05
N PHE A 44 -13.73 -2.66 10.36
CA PHE A 44 -12.66 -2.53 9.37
C PHE A 44 -12.59 -3.75 8.45
N ALA A 45 -12.72 -4.97 8.97
CA ALA A 45 -12.66 -6.15 8.10
C ALA A 45 -13.75 -6.15 7.01
N PRO A 46 -15.05 -5.98 7.32
CA PRO A 46 -16.07 -5.94 6.27
C PRO A 46 -15.97 -4.68 5.39
N VAL A 47 -15.57 -3.53 5.93
CA VAL A 47 -15.34 -2.32 5.12
C VAL A 47 -14.21 -2.55 4.12
N CYS A 48 -13.09 -3.13 4.56
CA CYS A 48 -11.97 -3.48 3.68
C CYS A 48 -12.37 -4.51 2.62
N VAL A 49 -13.17 -5.53 2.99
CA VAL A 49 -13.70 -6.51 2.04
C VAL A 49 -14.63 -5.84 1.02
N ALA A 50 -15.57 -5.01 1.48
CA ALA A 50 -16.51 -4.29 0.62
C ALA A 50 -15.79 -3.33 -0.33
N LEU A 51 -14.82 -2.56 0.17
CA LEU A 51 -14.00 -1.65 -0.63
C LEU A 51 -13.12 -2.42 -1.63
N GLY A 52 -12.48 -3.50 -1.22
CA GLY A 52 -11.68 -4.34 -2.11
C GLY A 52 -12.53 -5.00 -3.20
N PHE A 53 -13.74 -5.44 -2.85
CA PHE A 53 -14.70 -5.99 -3.81
C PHE A 53 -15.23 -4.92 -4.79
N ALA A 54 -15.62 -3.75 -4.28
CA ALA A 54 -16.06 -2.63 -5.10
C ALA A 54 -14.95 -2.12 -6.03
N ALA A 55 -13.73 -1.97 -5.51
CA ALA A 55 -12.56 -1.56 -6.29
C ALA A 55 -12.28 -2.54 -7.44
N ARG A 56 -12.38 -3.85 -7.19
CA ARG A 56 -12.26 -4.88 -8.24
C ARG A 56 -13.30 -4.78 -9.33
N ARG A 57 -14.50 -4.31 -9.01
CA ARG A 57 -15.62 -4.25 -9.96
C ARG A 57 -15.68 -2.94 -10.73
N ILE A 58 -15.16 -1.85 -10.16
CA ILE A 58 -15.31 -0.50 -10.70
C ILE A 58 -14.01 0.01 -11.32
N LEU A 59 -12.83 -0.31 -10.76
CA LEU A 59 -11.57 0.30 -11.16
C LEU A 59 -10.67 -0.64 -11.99
N PRO A 60 -10.12 -0.17 -13.14
CA PRO A 60 -9.06 -0.86 -13.85
C PRO A 60 -7.81 -0.97 -12.96
N HIS A 61 -7.07 -2.08 -13.07
CA HIS A 61 -5.96 -2.43 -12.18
C HIS A 61 -4.89 -1.32 -12.07
N ARG A 62 -4.69 -0.56 -13.15
CA ARG A 62 -3.78 0.58 -13.23
C ARG A 62 -4.09 1.70 -12.23
N TRP A 63 -5.33 1.81 -11.74
CA TRP A 63 -5.74 2.90 -10.85
C TRP A 63 -5.70 2.53 -9.37
N TRP A 64 -5.38 1.28 -9.03
CA TRP A 64 -5.50 0.79 -7.65
C TRP A 64 -4.53 1.46 -6.69
N THR A 65 -3.24 1.53 -7.05
CA THR A 65 -2.20 2.07 -6.18
C THR A 65 -2.48 3.49 -5.73
N PRO A 66 -2.71 4.48 -6.63
CA PRO A 66 -2.96 5.86 -6.20
C PRO A 66 -4.28 6.00 -5.43
N VAL A 67 -5.32 5.25 -5.80
CA VAL A 67 -6.63 5.33 -5.14
C VAL A 67 -6.60 4.72 -3.74
N LEU A 68 -5.91 3.59 -3.54
CA LEU A 68 -5.75 2.99 -2.22
C LEU A 68 -4.95 3.88 -1.28
N VAL A 69 -3.87 4.52 -1.77
CA VAL A 69 -3.08 5.47 -0.97
C VAL A 69 -3.91 6.69 -0.59
N ALA A 70 -4.65 7.28 -1.54
CA ALA A 70 -5.52 8.42 -1.26
C ALA A 70 -6.65 8.07 -0.28
N ALA A 71 -7.24 6.89 -0.40
CA ALA A 71 -8.24 6.39 0.53
C ALA A 71 -7.67 6.18 1.93
N LEU A 72 -6.48 5.59 2.05
CA LEU A 72 -5.80 5.41 3.34
C LEU A 72 -5.50 6.77 4.00
N MET A 73 -4.95 7.72 3.25
CA MET A 73 -4.69 9.08 3.74
C MET A 73 -5.97 9.79 4.16
N THR A 74 -7.08 9.57 3.45
CA THR A 74 -8.40 10.09 3.83
C THR A 74 -8.84 9.54 5.19
N VAL A 75 -8.72 8.22 5.42
CA VAL A 75 -9.06 7.61 6.71
C VAL A 75 -8.20 8.18 7.84
N VAL A 76 -6.89 8.31 7.63
CA VAL A 76 -5.97 8.90 8.61
C VAL A 76 -6.34 10.35 8.93
N LEU A 77 -6.64 11.17 7.90
CA LEU A 77 -7.07 12.55 8.07
C LEU A 77 -8.38 12.65 8.85
N VAL A 78 -9.36 11.77 8.58
CA VAL A 78 -10.63 11.72 9.32
C VAL A 78 -10.38 11.37 10.79
N LEU A 79 -9.57 10.35 11.07
CA LEU A 79 -9.24 9.97 12.45
C LEU A 79 -8.52 11.09 13.21
N LEU A 80 -7.60 11.79 12.55
CA LEU A 80 -6.93 12.97 13.13
C LEU A 80 -7.88 14.14 13.35
N ALA A 81 -8.90 14.29 12.50
CA ALA A 81 -9.85 15.39 12.63
C ALA A 81 -10.77 15.24 13.85
N ILE A 82 -11.08 14.01 14.28
CA ILE A 82 -11.95 13.74 15.44
C ILE A 82 -11.50 14.50 16.71
N PRO A 83 -10.26 14.31 17.24
CA PRO A 83 -9.83 15.03 18.43
C PRO A 83 -9.62 16.53 18.20
N VAL A 84 -9.35 16.95 16.96
CA VAL A 84 -9.16 18.37 16.60
C VAL A 84 -10.50 19.12 16.63
N TYR A 85 -11.60 18.49 16.23
CA TYR A 85 -12.94 19.09 16.30
C TYR A 85 -13.52 19.12 17.70
N ASP A 86 -13.15 18.16 18.57
CA ASP A 86 -13.67 18.07 19.94
C ASP A 86 -13.24 19.26 20.83
N LYS A 87 -12.27 20.06 20.37
CA LYS A 87 -11.76 21.28 21.02
C LYS A 87 -11.69 21.20 22.56
N PRO A 88 -11.11 20.14 23.15
CA PRO A 88 -11.09 20.02 24.60
C PRO A 88 -10.22 21.14 25.20
N GLY A 89 -10.83 22.04 25.97
CA GLY A 89 -10.13 23.14 26.66
C GLY A 89 -10.35 24.55 26.09
N VAL A 90 -11.40 24.79 25.30
CA VAL A 90 -11.85 26.16 24.94
C VAL A 90 -12.04 26.97 26.22
N ARG A 91 -11.18 27.98 26.40
CA ARG A 91 -11.36 29.03 27.40
C ARG A 91 -11.59 30.33 26.65
N LEU A 92 -12.63 31.07 27.02
CA LEU A 92 -13.06 32.31 26.34
C LEU A 92 -12.01 33.43 26.36
N ASP A 93 -10.97 33.30 27.20
CA ASP A 93 -9.93 34.30 27.44
C ASP A 93 -8.64 34.05 26.63
N ASN A 94 -8.59 33.00 25.80
CA ASN A 94 -7.39 32.60 25.09
C ASN A 94 -7.63 32.54 23.58
N LEU A 95 -7.04 33.48 22.82
CA LEU A 95 -6.91 33.48 21.36
C LEU A 95 -5.97 32.35 20.89
N SER A 96 -6.26 31.13 21.33
CA SER A 96 -5.46 29.96 21.01
C SER A 96 -5.71 29.52 19.57
N VAL A 97 -4.79 28.71 19.03
CA VAL A 97 -4.87 28.09 17.69
C VAL A 97 -6.22 27.38 17.45
N LEU A 98 -6.97 27.10 18.52
CA LEU A 98 -8.28 26.46 18.54
C LEU A 98 -9.42 27.23 17.82
N ASP A 99 -9.25 28.53 17.57
CA ASP A 99 -10.21 29.35 16.79
C ASP A 99 -9.98 29.25 15.26
N ARG A 100 -8.97 28.50 14.84
CA ARG A 100 -8.68 28.32 13.41
C ARG A 100 -9.77 27.45 12.76
N ASN A 101 -10.14 27.78 11.52
CA ASN A 101 -11.13 27.00 10.77
C ASN A 101 -10.53 25.64 10.35
N TYR A 102 -10.57 24.66 11.27
CA TYR A 102 -10.09 23.30 11.06
C TYR A 102 -10.90 22.54 10.01
N GLU A 103 -12.15 22.94 9.78
CA GLU A 103 -12.97 22.40 8.70
C GLU A 103 -12.39 22.75 7.34
N ALA A 104 -12.05 24.03 7.13
CA ALA A 104 -11.37 24.46 5.92
C ALA A 104 -10.01 23.75 5.75
N GLY A 105 -9.23 23.61 6.82
CA GLY A 105 -7.95 22.90 6.79
C GLY A 105 -8.09 21.41 6.39
N PHE A 106 -9.10 20.73 6.92
CA PHE A 106 -9.40 19.34 6.58
C PHE A 106 -9.78 19.18 5.10
N TRP A 107 -10.68 20.02 4.59
CA TRP A 107 -11.09 19.95 3.18
C TRP A 107 -9.95 20.28 2.22
N ILE A 108 -9.08 21.24 2.57
CA ILE A 108 -7.88 21.54 1.78
C ILE A 108 -6.94 20.32 1.75
N ALA A 109 -6.66 19.70 2.90
CA ALA A 109 -5.81 18.52 2.98
C ALA A 109 -6.37 17.36 2.14
N LEU A 110 -7.68 17.14 2.21
CA LEU A 110 -8.36 16.13 1.40
C LEU A 110 -8.24 16.43 -0.10
N GLY A 111 -8.44 17.69 -0.49
CA GLY A 111 -8.27 18.14 -1.87
C GLY A 111 -6.85 17.92 -2.39
N VAL A 112 -5.83 18.17 -1.57
CA VAL A 112 -4.41 17.92 -1.92
C VAL A 112 -4.13 16.43 -2.12
N VAL A 113 -4.63 15.56 -1.23
CA VAL A 113 -4.46 14.10 -1.34
C VAL A 113 -5.04 13.58 -2.65
N TRP A 114 -6.31 13.91 -2.92
CA TRP A 114 -6.99 13.43 -4.13
C TRP A 114 -6.46 14.10 -5.40
N GLY A 115 -6.08 15.37 -5.34
CA GLY A 115 -5.41 16.07 -6.43
C GLY A 115 -4.07 15.42 -6.79
N SER A 116 -3.29 14.99 -5.79
CA SER A 116 -2.02 14.29 -6.01
C SER A 116 -2.23 12.92 -6.65
N ALA A 117 -3.24 12.17 -6.22
CA ALA A 117 -3.61 10.89 -6.83
C ALA A 117 -4.06 11.06 -8.30
N LEU A 118 -4.85 12.10 -8.58
CA LEU A 118 -5.27 12.43 -9.94
C LEU A 118 -4.08 12.83 -10.82
N LEU A 119 -3.18 13.67 -10.30
CA LEU A 119 -1.96 14.08 -11.00
C LEU A 119 -1.08 12.87 -11.34
N TYR A 120 -0.93 11.91 -10.42
CA TYR A 120 -0.21 10.68 -10.68
C TYR A 120 -0.83 9.86 -11.83
N LEU A 121 -2.16 9.70 -11.82
CA LEU A 121 -2.90 8.98 -12.87
C LEU A 121 -2.80 9.66 -14.25
N VAL A 122 -2.81 10.99 -14.29
CA VAL A 122 -2.67 11.77 -15.53
C VAL A 122 -1.22 11.78 -16.00
N GLY A 123 -0.26 11.93 -15.09
CA GLY A 123 1.18 11.89 -15.40
C GLY A 123 1.61 10.56 -16.00
N ASP A 124 1.10 9.45 -15.48
CA ASP A 124 1.34 8.10 -16.00
C ASP A 124 0.73 7.88 -17.41
N ARG A 125 -0.32 8.63 -17.77
CA ARG A 125 -0.86 8.63 -19.16
C ARG A 125 -0.04 9.47 -20.12
N VAL A 126 0.53 10.58 -19.65
CA VAL A 126 1.26 11.55 -20.50
C VAL A 126 2.72 11.12 -20.69
N LEU A 127 3.27 10.37 -19.73
CA LEU A 127 4.59 9.79 -19.80
C LEU A 127 4.45 8.26 -19.90
N PRO A 128 4.11 7.67 -21.06
CA PRO A 128 4.42 6.27 -21.31
C PRO A 128 5.94 6.17 -21.27
N VAL A 129 6.45 5.90 -20.08
CA VAL A 129 7.86 5.77 -19.78
C VAL A 129 8.41 4.69 -20.70
N GLY A 130 9.15 5.09 -21.74
CA GLY A 130 9.82 4.20 -22.69
C GLY A 130 10.98 3.42 -22.06
N GLN A 131 10.83 2.92 -20.83
CA GLN A 131 11.78 2.04 -20.16
C GLN A 131 11.54 0.57 -20.55
N ASP A 132 10.28 0.17 -20.77
CA ASP A 132 9.95 -1.22 -21.13
C ASP A 132 10.57 -1.62 -22.48
N GLU A 133 10.58 -0.68 -23.44
CA GLU A 133 11.14 -0.92 -24.77
C GLU A 133 12.67 -1.04 -24.77
N VAL A 134 13.35 -0.41 -23.80
CA VAL A 134 14.83 -0.47 -23.70
C VAL A 134 15.26 -1.77 -23.03
N VAL A 135 14.55 -2.22 -21.99
CA VAL A 135 14.83 -3.50 -21.29
C VAL A 135 14.52 -4.69 -22.19
N GLU A 136 13.44 -4.63 -22.98
CA GLU A 136 13.07 -5.73 -23.89
C GLU A 136 14.01 -5.83 -25.11
N ARG A 137 14.51 -4.71 -25.63
CA ARG A 137 15.57 -4.71 -26.66
C ARG A 137 16.90 -5.23 -26.13
N GLN A 138 17.30 -4.84 -24.92
CA GLN A 138 18.54 -5.32 -24.30
C GLN A 138 18.50 -6.83 -24.01
N SER A 139 17.35 -7.34 -23.55
CA SER A 139 17.15 -8.78 -23.35
C SER A 139 17.15 -9.57 -24.66
N ALA A 140 16.66 -8.99 -25.77
CA ALA A 140 16.66 -9.65 -27.07
C ALA A 140 18.07 -9.70 -27.70
N ASP A 141 18.88 -8.66 -27.50
CA ASP A 141 20.28 -8.63 -27.94
C ASP A 141 21.17 -9.60 -27.12
N ASP A 142 20.96 -9.71 -25.81
CA ASP A 142 21.73 -10.65 -24.96
C ASP A 142 21.44 -12.13 -25.25
N VAL A 143 20.25 -12.47 -25.78
CA VAL A 143 19.89 -13.86 -26.14
C VAL A 143 20.46 -14.28 -27.50
N GLN A 144 20.78 -13.32 -28.39
CA GLN A 144 21.41 -13.61 -29.68
C GLN A 144 22.93 -13.88 -29.56
N GLY A 145 23.51 -13.65 -28.39
CA GLY A 145 24.93 -13.92 -28.09
C GLY A 145 25.25 -15.36 -27.67
N GLN A 146 24.32 -16.32 -27.76
CA GLN A 146 24.61 -17.71 -27.41
C GLN A 146 25.50 -18.36 -28.50
N PRO A 147 26.74 -18.78 -28.21
CA PRO A 147 27.59 -19.46 -29.19
C PRO A 147 26.98 -20.80 -29.58
N PRO A 148 27.15 -21.28 -30.82
CA PRO A 148 26.59 -22.54 -31.25
C PRO A 148 27.10 -23.68 -30.36
N THR A 149 26.16 -24.38 -29.72
CA THR A 149 26.45 -25.61 -28.99
C THR A 149 26.93 -26.67 -29.99
N LEU A 150 28.23 -26.91 -30.02
CA LEU A 150 28.81 -28.12 -30.59
C LEU A 150 28.27 -29.32 -29.80
N GLY A 151 27.25 -29.98 -30.36
CA GLY A 151 26.74 -31.24 -29.83
C GLY A 151 27.78 -32.35 -30.02
N PRO A 152 27.94 -33.26 -29.04
CA PRO A 152 28.74 -34.45 -29.22
C PRO A 152 27.91 -35.47 -30.03
N ASP A 153 28.47 -35.91 -31.15
CA ASP A 153 28.06 -37.07 -31.96
C ASP A 153 26.74 -36.99 -32.77
N GLY A 154 26.87 -37.28 -34.08
CA GLY A 154 25.88 -38.12 -34.77
C GLY A 154 25.32 -37.61 -36.10
N GLN A 155 25.85 -38.18 -37.20
CA GLN A 155 25.19 -38.43 -38.48
C GLN A 155 25.01 -37.28 -39.50
N GLN A 156 26.04 -37.12 -40.32
CA GLN A 156 25.85 -36.98 -41.77
C GLN A 156 25.14 -38.22 -42.31
N SER A 157 23.90 -38.06 -42.78
CA SER A 157 23.28 -38.99 -43.74
C SER A 157 22.54 -38.18 -44.78
N ALA A 158 23.30 -37.59 -45.71
CA ALA A 158 22.77 -37.08 -46.97
C ALA A 158 22.87 -38.21 -48.00
N GLY A 159 21.97 -39.19 -47.87
CA GLY A 159 21.77 -40.24 -48.84
C GLY A 159 20.54 -39.94 -49.68
N GLY A 160 20.74 -39.87 -51.01
CA GLY A 160 19.70 -40.24 -51.96
C GLY A 160 19.24 -39.13 -52.90
N GLY A 161 19.63 -39.26 -54.18
CA GLY A 161 18.78 -38.84 -55.29
C GLY A 161 19.49 -38.16 -56.46
N GLU A 162 20.34 -38.87 -57.21
CA GLU A 162 20.39 -38.62 -58.66
C GLU A 162 19.18 -39.31 -59.30
N PRO A 163 18.49 -38.64 -60.24
CA PRO A 163 18.77 -38.95 -61.65
C PRO A 163 18.70 -37.71 -62.55
N HIS A 164 19.76 -37.44 -63.32
CA HIS A 164 19.66 -36.56 -64.48
C HIS A 164 20.14 -37.29 -65.75
N LEU A 165 19.15 -37.82 -66.49
CA LEU A 165 19.24 -38.05 -67.92
C LEU A 165 19.35 -36.68 -68.61
N GLU A 166 20.37 -36.45 -69.44
CA GLU A 166 20.25 -35.85 -70.79
C GLU A 166 21.64 -35.67 -71.43
N ARG A 167 21.85 -36.41 -72.53
CA ARG A 167 22.76 -36.22 -73.69
C ARG A 167 24.24 -35.92 -73.49
#